data_AF-A0A453L7W6-F1
#
_entry.id   AF-A0A453L7W6-F1
#
_cell.length_a   1.000
_cell.length_b   1.000
_cell.length_c   1.000
_cell.angle_alpha   90.00
_cell.angle_beta   90.00
_cell.angle_gamma   90.00
#
_symmetry.space_group_name_H-M   'P 1'
#
loop_
_entity.id
_entity.type
_entity.pdbx_description
1 polymer ?
#
loop_
_entity_poly.entity_id
_entity_poly.type
_entity_poly.pdbx_seq_one_letter_code
_entity_poly.pdbx_strand_id
1 'polypeptide(L)'
;DAFDTEQLLECMGQLKRALPVNVPIYDFKNHRRCSERFRKVNASDVIILEGILVFHDQRVRNLMDMKIFVDTDADIRLARRIRRDTVERGRDVSSVLDQYGRFVKPAFDDFVLPSKKYADVIIPRGGDNHVAIDLIVQHIRTKLGMHDLCKVFRNVFVVQSTFQIRGMHTLIRDRDITTPDFVFYSDRLIRLVVEHGLGHLPFTEKQIITPTGICLYGS
;
A
#
# COMPACT_ATOMS: atom_id res chain seq x y z
N ASP A 1 -15.81 27.82 -1.33
CA ASP A 1 -14.59 27.70 -0.50
C ASP A 1 -14.76 26.82 0.74
N ALA A 2 -15.33 25.61 0.61
CA ALA A 2 -15.51 24.68 1.74
C ALA A 2 -14.36 23.63 1.87
N PHE A 3 -13.47 23.58 0.89
CA PHE A 3 -12.36 22.63 0.82
C PHE A 3 -11.03 23.38 0.77
N ASP A 4 -10.11 22.99 1.64
CA ASP A 4 -8.79 23.59 1.72
C ASP A 4 -7.83 22.90 0.74
N THR A 5 -8.09 23.09 -0.55
CA THR A 5 -7.29 22.47 -1.62
C THR A 5 -5.86 22.96 -1.60
N GLU A 6 -5.62 24.22 -1.21
CA GLU A 6 -4.27 24.77 -1.06
C GLU A 6 -3.48 24.02 0.02
N GLN A 7 -4.08 23.80 1.20
CA GLN A 7 -3.43 23.00 2.23
C GLN A 7 -3.17 21.56 1.78
N LEU A 8 -4.08 20.95 1.03
CA LEU A 8 -3.84 19.61 0.47
C LEU A 8 -2.64 19.61 -0.47
N LEU A 9 -2.55 20.58 -1.38
CA LEU A 9 -1.44 20.71 -2.32
C LEU A 9 -0.11 20.93 -1.59
N GLU A 10 -0.11 21.77 -0.54
CA GLU A 10 1.06 22.00 0.29
C GLU A 10 1.51 20.72 1.00
N CYS A 11 0.59 20.02 1.68
CA CYS A 11 0.88 18.76 2.36
C CYS A 11 1.42 17.72 1.38
N MET A 12 0.80 17.57 0.21
CA MET A 12 1.27 16.63 -0.82
C MET A 12 2.64 17.01 -1.35
N GLY A 13 2.91 18.31 -1.56
CA GLY A 13 4.23 18.79 -1.98
C GLY A 13 5.33 18.58 -0.94
N GLN A 14 5.01 18.64 0.35
CA GLN A 14 5.93 18.28 1.44
C GLN A 14 6.17 16.76 1.49
N LEU A 15 5.11 15.96 1.42
CA LEU A 15 5.20 14.50 1.42
C LEU A 15 6.01 13.96 0.23
N LYS A 16 5.86 14.54 -0.97
CA LYS A 16 6.67 14.18 -2.15
C LYS A 16 8.17 14.49 -1.99
N ARG A 17 8.52 15.41 -1.09
CA ARG A 17 9.92 15.73 -0.72
C ARG A 17 10.41 14.90 0.48
N ALA A 18 9.69 13.85 0.84
CA ALA A 18 9.96 13.00 2.00
C ALA A 18 9.95 13.74 3.34
N LEU A 19 9.19 14.85 3.44
CA LEU A 19 9.03 15.60 4.68
C LEU A 19 7.72 15.16 5.39
N PRO A 20 7.74 15.02 6.72
CA PRO A 20 6.53 14.72 7.49
C PRO A 20 5.59 15.95 7.53
N VAL A 21 4.29 15.70 7.54
CA VAL A 21 3.26 16.74 7.54
C VAL A 21 2.25 16.55 8.67
N ASN A 22 1.66 17.65 9.14
CA ASN A 22 0.61 17.64 10.16
C ASN A 22 -0.75 17.88 9.49
N VAL A 23 -1.52 16.81 9.32
CA VAL A 23 -2.84 16.89 8.69
C VAL A 23 -3.90 17.17 9.76
N PRO A 24 -4.80 18.15 9.58
CA PRO A 24 -5.86 18.41 10.55
C PRO A 24 -6.84 17.25 10.68
N ILE A 25 -7.37 17.05 11.89
CA ILE A 25 -8.41 16.05 12.14
C ILE A 25 -9.79 16.69 12.04
N TYR A 26 -10.69 16.08 11.28
CA TYR A 26 -12.10 16.51 11.16
C TYR A 26 -12.98 15.78 12.18
N ASP A 27 -13.78 16.52 12.93
CA ASP A 27 -14.75 15.98 13.89
C ASP A 27 -16.12 15.80 13.22
N PHE A 28 -16.49 14.54 12.98
CA PHE A 28 -17.76 14.16 12.35
C PHE A 28 -18.98 14.30 13.24
N LYS A 29 -18.83 14.40 14.58
CA LYS A 29 -19.95 14.64 15.49
C LYS A 29 -20.35 16.11 15.42
N ASN A 30 -19.37 17.00 15.53
CA ASN A 30 -19.58 18.44 15.56
C ASN A 30 -19.49 19.11 14.18
N HIS A 31 -19.26 18.34 13.11
CA HIS A 31 -19.11 18.82 11.73
C HIS A 31 -18.08 19.96 11.57
N ARG A 32 -16.98 19.90 12.32
CA ARG A 32 -15.97 20.96 12.34
C ARG A 32 -14.55 20.41 12.39
N ARG A 33 -13.60 21.19 11.87
CA ARG A 33 -12.17 20.91 12.01
C ARG A 33 -11.77 21.06 13.47
N CYS A 34 -11.01 20.11 14.00
CA CYS A 34 -10.37 20.26 15.30
C CYS A 34 -9.12 21.13 15.12
N SER A 35 -9.16 22.38 15.55
CA SER A 35 -8.05 23.35 15.39
C SER A 35 -6.79 22.94 16.16
N GLU A 36 -6.93 22.14 17.21
CA GLU A 36 -5.85 21.80 18.14
C GLU A 36 -5.28 20.38 17.94
N ARG A 37 -5.90 19.57 17.09
CA ARG A 37 -5.49 18.17 16.88
C ARG A 37 -5.10 17.92 15.44
N PHE A 38 -3.84 17.52 15.29
CA PHE A 38 -3.24 17.15 14.01
C PHE A 38 -2.80 15.70 14.05
N ARG A 39 -2.99 15.02 12.93
CA ARG A 39 -2.39 13.71 12.68
C ARG A 39 -1.06 13.93 11.97
N LYS A 40 0.03 13.55 12.62
CA LYS A 40 1.33 13.48 11.96
C LYS A 40 1.31 12.36 10.92
N VAL A 41 1.61 12.71 9.68
CA VAL A 41 1.75 11.78 8.56
C VAL A 41 3.22 11.81 8.15
N ASN A 42 3.90 10.69 8.32
CA ASN A 42 5.29 10.55 7.90
C ASN A 42 5.35 10.36 6.38
N ALA A 43 6.49 10.69 5.80
CA ALA A 43 6.79 10.30 4.43
C ALA A 43 6.71 8.77 4.27
N SER A 44 6.25 8.32 3.12
CA SER A 44 6.09 6.91 2.78
C SER A 44 6.27 6.72 1.28
N ASP A 45 6.76 5.57 0.87
CA ASP A 45 6.96 5.24 -0.56
C ASP A 45 5.63 5.18 -1.32
N VAL A 46 4.53 4.89 -0.62
CA VAL A 46 3.16 4.91 -1.14
C VAL A 46 2.30 5.81 -0.29
N ILE A 47 1.60 6.74 -0.94
CA ILE A 47 0.63 7.63 -0.30
C ILE A 47 -0.72 7.37 -0.96
N ILE A 48 -1.70 6.96 -0.16
CA ILE A 48 -3.09 6.80 -0.62
C ILE A 48 -3.85 8.06 -0.25
N LEU A 49 -4.20 8.86 -1.26
CA LEU A 49 -5.08 10.01 -1.12
C LEU A 49 -6.52 9.58 -1.41
N GLU A 50 -7.34 9.55 -0.37
CA GLU A 50 -8.76 9.16 -0.43
C GLU A 50 -9.68 10.34 -0.14
N GLY A 51 -10.83 10.37 -0.81
CA GLY A 51 -11.87 11.36 -0.57
C GLY A 51 -12.86 11.47 -1.72
N ILE A 52 -14.01 12.08 -1.45
CA ILE A 52 -15.14 12.17 -2.40
C ILE A 52 -14.91 13.12 -3.58
N LEU A 53 -13.96 14.06 -3.49
CA LEU A 53 -13.72 15.11 -4.50
C LEU A 53 -12.25 15.22 -4.92
N VAL A 54 -11.43 14.20 -4.66
CA VAL A 54 -9.97 14.25 -4.92
C VAL A 54 -9.64 14.43 -6.41
N PHE A 55 -10.56 14.13 -7.33
CA PHE A 55 -10.40 14.34 -8.77
C PHE A 55 -10.95 15.68 -9.27
N HIS A 56 -11.58 16.48 -8.42
CA HIS A 56 -12.20 17.75 -8.84
C HIS A 56 -11.14 18.76 -9.32
N ASP A 57 -10.08 18.98 -8.55
CA ASP A 57 -9.01 19.93 -8.90
C ASP A 57 -7.95 19.26 -9.79
N GLN A 58 -7.65 19.86 -10.93
CA GLN A 58 -6.63 19.38 -11.88
C GLN A 58 -5.22 19.34 -11.26
N ARG A 59 -4.87 20.29 -10.40
CA ARG A 59 -3.56 20.35 -9.74
C ARG A 59 -3.35 19.15 -8.84
N VAL A 60 -4.39 18.75 -8.10
CA VAL A 60 -4.36 17.54 -7.27
C VAL A 60 -4.22 16.29 -8.13
N ARG A 61 -4.95 16.21 -9.24
CA ARG A 61 -4.83 15.09 -10.21
C ARG A 61 -3.42 14.95 -10.79
N ASN A 62 -2.75 16.07 -11.07
CA ASN A 62 -1.39 16.07 -11.62
C ASN A 62 -0.34 15.55 -10.63
N LEU A 63 -0.67 15.46 -9.33
CA LEU A 63 0.22 14.90 -8.32
C LEU A 63 0.14 13.38 -8.22
N MET A 64 -0.89 12.76 -8.79
CA MET A 64 -1.21 11.34 -8.63
C MET A 64 -0.58 10.49 -9.73
N ASP A 65 0.11 9.42 -9.34
CA ASP A 65 0.66 8.43 -10.27
C ASP A 65 -0.40 7.42 -10.76
N MET A 66 -1.46 7.20 -9.97
CA MET A 66 -2.59 6.32 -10.29
C MET A 66 -3.89 6.87 -9.70
N LYS A 67 -4.95 6.92 -10.52
CA LYS A 67 -6.27 7.49 -10.19
C LYS A 67 -7.31 6.38 -10.25
N ILE A 68 -7.87 6.02 -9.10
CA ILE A 68 -8.87 4.95 -8.96
C ILE A 68 -10.22 5.57 -8.58
N PHE A 69 -11.28 5.25 -9.32
CA PHE A 69 -12.65 5.59 -8.98
C PHE A 69 -13.43 4.35 -8.56
N VAL A 70 -13.99 4.35 -7.36
CA VAL A 70 -14.84 3.27 -6.88
C VAL A 70 -16.28 3.53 -7.30
N ASP A 71 -16.80 2.69 -8.18
CA ASP A 71 -18.16 2.77 -8.68
C ASP A 71 -19.05 1.75 -7.97
N THR A 72 -20.15 2.22 -7.39
CA THR A 72 -21.07 1.39 -6.61
C THR A 72 -22.46 1.97 -6.72
N ASP A 73 -23.44 1.09 -6.82
CA ASP A 73 -24.84 1.46 -7.02
C ASP A 73 -25.34 2.38 -5.89
N ALA A 74 -26.23 3.31 -6.26
CA ALA A 74 -26.67 4.39 -5.37
C ALA A 74 -27.43 3.87 -4.15
N ASP A 75 -28.21 2.80 -4.31
CA ASP A 75 -28.94 2.11 -3.26
C ASP A 75 -27.99 1.42 -2.26
N ILE A 76 -26.95 0.73 -2.74
CA ILE A 76 -25.91 0.13 -1.90
C ILE A 76 -25.16 1.22 -1.12
N ARG A 77 -24.80 2.33 -1.77
CA ARG A 77 -24.16 3.48 -1.10
C ARG A 77 -25.06 4.11 -0.04
N LEU A 78 -26.35 4.28 -0.34
CA LEU A 78 -27.33 4.83 0.60
C LEU A 78 -27.54 3.89 1.79
N ALA A 79 -27.71 2.59 1.55
CA ALA A 79 -27.85 1.59 2.61
C ALA A 79 -26.62 1.57 3.55
N ARG A 80 -25.40 1.61 2.98
CA ARG A 80 -24.15 1.73 3.76
C ARG A 80 -24.12 3.01 4.59
N ARG A 81 -24.55 4.14 4.03
CA ARG A 81 -24.63 5.42 4.74
C ARG A 81 -25.63 5.38 5.88
N ILE A 82 -26.85 4.89 5.65
CA ILE A 82 -27.89 4.78 6.68
C ILE A 82 -27.35 3.95 7.83
N ARG A 83 -26.85 2.74 7.56
CA ARG A 83 -26.30 1.85 8.60
C ARG A 83 -25.19 2.53 9.41
N ARG A 84 -24.25 3.19 8.74
CA ARG A 84 -23.12 3.88 9.40
C ARG A 84 -23.61 5.05 10.26
N ASP A 85 -24.44 5.92 9.71
CA ASP A 85 -24.86 7.14 10.38
C ASP A 85 -25.89 6.86 11.51
N THR A 86 -26.67 5.78 11.43
CA THR A 86 -27.55 5.35 12.53
C THR A 86 -26.77 4.61 13.62
N VAL A 87 -26.01 3.57 13.28
CA VAL A 87 -25.33 2.70 14.26
C VAL A 87 -24.12 3.38 14.88
N GLU A 88 -23.27 4.02 14.09
CA GLU A 88 -22.00 4.58 14.59
C GLU A 88 -22.14 6.03 15.08
N ARG A 89 -23.11 6.78 14.55
CA ARG A 89 -23.28 8.22 14.85
C ARG A 89 -24.57 8.57 15.57
N GLY A 90 -25.46 7.60 15.80
CA GLY A 90 -26.70 7.79 16.55
C GLY A 90 -27.72 8.72 15.89
N ARG A 91 -27.69 8.84 14.56
CA ARG A 91 -28.62 9.71 13.81
C ARG A 91 -29.94 8.99 13.51
N ASP A 92 -31.01 9.77 13.39
CA ASP A 92 -32.30 9.28 12.93
C ASP A 92 -32.30 9.01 11.41
N VAL A 93 -33.00 7.95 10.98
CA VAL A 93 -33.06 7.54 9.58
C VAL A 93 -33.68 8.64 8.70
N SER A 94 -34.73 9.31 9.17
CA SER A 94 -35.40 10.36 8.40
C SER A 94 -34.46 11.54 8.13
N SER A 95 -33.66 11.93 9.14
CA SER A 95 -32.64 12.98 9.00
C SER A 95 -31.56 12.61 7.98
N VAL A 96 -31.13 11.34 7.95
CA VAL A 96 -30.14 10.87 6.96
C VAL A 96 -30.72 10.92 5.54
N LEU A 97 -31.98 10.52 5.36
CA LEU A 97 -32.66 10.55 4.06
C LEU A 97 -32.87 11.98 3.55
N ASP A 98 -33.32 12.89 4.41
CA ASP A 98 -33.50 14.31 4.06
C ASP A 98 -32.16 14.95 3.65
N GLN A 99 -31.12 14.73 4.45
CA GLN A 99 -29.77 15.21 4.12
C GLN A 99 -29.26 14.61 2.80
N TYR A 100 -29.52 13.32 2.57
CA TYR A 100 -29.11 12.65 1.36
C TYR A 100 -29.76 13.27 0.12
N GLY A 101 -31.08 13.43 0.13
CA GLY A 101 -31.82 14.00 -0.99
C GLY A 101 -31.47 15.47 -1.23
N ARG A 102 -31.34 16.26 -0.16
CA ARG A 102 -31.16 17.71 -0.27
C ARG A 102 -29.74 18.12 -0.66
N PHE A 103 -28.72 17.43 -0.15
CA PHE A 103 -27.32 17.88 -0.31
C PHE A 103 -26.40 16.85 -0.95
N VAL A 104 -26.56 15.58 -0.62
CA VAL A 104 -25.54 14.56 -0.97
C VAL A 104 -25.71 14.09 -2.41
N LYS A 105 -26.95 13.77 -2.81
CA LYS A 105 -27.23 13.31 -4.16
C LYS A 105 -26.94 14.38 -5.22
N PRO A 106 -27.42 15.64 -5.08
CA PRO A 106 -27.04 16.71 -6.01
C PRO A 106 -25.52 16.90 -6.09
N ALA A 107 -24.83 16.97 -4.95
CA ALA A 107 -23.38 17.13 -4.95
C ALA A 107 -22.64 15.94 -5.60
N PHE A 108 -23.18 14.72 -5.46
CA PHE A 108 -22.64 13.56 -6.16
C PHE A 108 -22.82 13.68 -7.67
N ASP A 109 -24.03 13.99 -8.13
CA ASP A 109 -24.37 14.07 -9.55
C ASP A 109 -23.62 15.23 -10.25
N ASP A 110 -23.46 16.37 -9.57
CA ASP A 110 -22.84 17.58 -10.12
C ASP A 110 -21.31 17.57 -10.08
N PHE A 111 -20.70 16.97 -9.04
CA PHE A 111 -19.26 17.11 -8.80
C PHE A 111 -18.50 15.78 -8.73
N VAL A 112 -19.08 14.75 -8.11
CA VAL A 112 -18.36 13.49 -7.88
C VAL A 112 -18.42 12.61 -9.13
N LEU A 113 -19.62 12.36 -9.66
CA LEU A 113 -19.83 11.49 -10.81
C LEU A 113 -19.11 11.99 -12.08
N PRO A 114 -19.13 13.30 -12.43
CA PRO A 114 -18.40 13.79 -13.60
C PRO A 114 -16.88 13.63 -13.48
N SER A 115 -16.34 13.59 -12.25
CA SER A 115 -14.91 13.40 -12.01
C SER A 115 -14.42 11.99 -12.34
N LYS A 116 -15.34 11.01 -12.46
CA LYS A 116 -15.07 9.62 -12.88
C LYS A 116 -14.29 9.55 -14.21
N LYS A 117 -14.51 10.50 -15.12
CA LYS A 117 -13.82 10.55 -16.42
C LYS A 117 -12.30 10.76 -16.33
N TYR A 118 -11.80 11.20 -15.17
CA TYR A 118 -10.37 11.40 -14.94
C TYR A 118 -9.68 10.19 -14.28
N ALA A 119 -10.43 9.12 -13.99
CA ALA A 119 -9.89 7.91 -13.40
C ALA A 119 -9.11 7.10 -14.45
N ASP A 120 -7.98 6.52 -14.05
CA ASP A 120 -7.25 5.55 -14.85
C ASP A 120 -7.91 4.16 -14.73
N VAL A 121 -8.47 3.85 -13.55
CA VAL A 121 -9.15 2.58 -13.25
C VAL A 121 -10.48 2.84 -12.55
N ILE A 122 -11.53 2.16 -12.99
CA ILE A 122 -12.85 2.17 -12.35
C ILE A 122 -13.11 0.78 -11.74
N ILE A 123 -13.41 0.76 -10.44
CA ILE A 123 -13.63 -0.48 -9.70
C ILE A 123 -15.10 -0.61 -9.32
N PRO A 124 -15.84 -1.55 -9.91
CA PRO A 124 -17.21 -1.82 -9.50
C PRO A 124 -17.23 -2.52 -8.13
N ARG A 125 -18.30 -2.30 -7.36
CA ARG A 125 -18.60 -2.94 -6.05
C ARG A 125 -17.62 -2.60 -4.91
N GLY A 126 -16.59 -1.80 -5.17
CA GLY A 126 -15.64 -1.31 -4.16
C GLY A 126 -14.91 -2.42 -3.42
N GLY A 127 -14.95 -2.37 -2.08
CA GLY A 127 -14.18 -3.26 -1.19
C GLY A 127 -14.47 -4.76 -1.31
N ASP A 128 -15.60 -5.12 -1.92
CA ASP A 128 -15.99 -6.53 -2.13
C ASP A 128 -15.35 -7.11 -3.40
N ASN A 129 -14.66 -6.30 -4.20
CA ASN A 129 -13.99 -6.72 -5.42
C ASN A 129 -12.52 -7.08 -5.15
N HIS A 130 -12.32 -8.22 -4.47
CA HIS A 130 -10.97 -8.70 -4.11
C HIS A 130 -10.03 -8.85 -5.31
N VAL A 131 -10.55 -9.27 -6.47
CA VAL A 131 -9.76 -9.39 -7.71
C VAL A 131 -9.19 -8.03 -8.15
N ALA A 132 -9.99 -6.96 -8.11
CA ALA A 132 -9.53 -5.63 -8.46
C ALA A 132 -8.51 -5.10 -7.42
N ILE A 133 -8.74 -5.37 -6.13
CA ILE A 133 -7.82 -5.01 -5.06
C ILE A 133 -6.46 -5.69 -5.27
N ASP A 134 -6.45 -6.99 -5.55
CA ASP A 134 -5.22 -7.75 -5.79
C ASP A 134 -4.44 -7.23 -6.99
N LEU A 135 -5.13 -6.87 -8.09
CA LEU A 135 -4.52 -6.26 -9.26
C LEU A 135 -3.84 -4.92 -8.94
N ILE A 136 -4.50 -4.05 -8.16
CA ILE A 136 -3.90 -2.78 -7.70
C ILE A 136 -2.68 -3.05 -6.83
N VAL A 137 -2.79 -3.96 -5.87
CA VAL A 137 -1.70 -4.30 -4.95
C VAL A 137 -0.50 -4.84 -5.71
N GLN A 138 -0.72 -5.73 -6.68
CA GLN A 138 0.35 -6.21 -7.57
C GLN A 138 0.96 -5.07 -8.38
N HIS A 139 0.14 -4.20 -8.97
CA HIS A 139 0.65 -3.06 -9.73
C HIS A 139 1.54 -2.13 -8.88
N ILE A 140 1.11 -1.80 -7.66
CA ILE A 140 1.90 -1.00 -6.72
C ILE A 140 3.21 -1.72 -6.39
N ARG A 141 3.18 -3.03 -6.08
CA ARG A 141 4.40 -3.81 -5.79
C ARG A 141 5.38 -3.81 -6.97
N THR A 142 4.88 -3.94 -8.19
CA THR A 142 5.71 -3.85 -9.41
C THR A 142 6.31 -2.46 -9.57
N LYS A 143 5.52 -1.39 -9.36
CA LYS A 143 5.99 0.00 -9.45
C LYS A 143 7.03 0.35 -8.39
N LEU A 144 6.89 -0.19 -7.17
CA LEU A 144 7.87 -0.04 -6.10
C LEU A 144 9.14 -0.88 -6.30
N GLY A 145 9.25 -1.63 -7.41
CA GLY A 145 10.45 -2.42 -7.68
C GLY A 145 10.66 -3.56 -6.67
N MET A 146 9.62 -3.98 -5.92
CA MET A 146 9.70 -5.16 -5.06
C MET A 146 9.92 -6.47 -5.84
N HIS A 147 9.94 -6.39 -7.18
CA HIS A 147 10.35 -7.45 -8.07
C HIS A 147 11.78 -7.31 -8.64
N ASP A 148 12.58 -6.27 -8.33
CA ASP A 148 13.90 -6.13 -8.95
C ASP A 148 14.89 -5.16 -8.27
N LEU A 149 15.20 -5.41 -6.98
CA LEU A 149 16.47 -4.92 -6.41
C LEU A 149 17.66 -5.31 -7.32
N CYS A 150 17.58 -6.46 -8.00
CA CYS A 150 18.56 -6.96 -8.95
C CYS A 150 18.69 -6.12 -10.24
N LYS A 151 17.66 -5.36 -10.66
CA LYS A 151 17.79 -4.44 -11.82
C LYS A 151 18.50 -3.14 -11.45
N VAL A 152 18.29 -2.65 -10.22
CA VAL A 152 18.88 -1.41 -9.73
C VAL A 152 20.33 -1.64 -9.30
N PHE A 153 20.58 -2.75 -8.61
CA PHE A 153 21.89 -3.14 -8.13
C PHE A 153 22.32 -4.45 -8.80
N ARG A 154 23.25 -4.37 -9.75
CA ARG A 154 23.81 -5.55 -10.46
C ARG A 154 24.48 -6.56 -9.53
N ASN A 155 24.83 -6.15 -8.32
CA ASN A 155 25.48 -6.96 -7.29
C ASN A 155 24.53 -7.41 -6.16
N VAL A 156 23.21 -7.24 -6.34
CA VAL A 156 22.21 -7.76 -5.41
C VAL A 156 21.59 -9.02 -6.00
N PHE A 157 21.63 -10.10 -5.23
CA PHE A 157 21.04 -11.39 -5.57
C PHE A 157 19.98 -11.73 -4.52
N VAL A 158 18.76 -12.01 -4.97
CA VAL A 158 17.64 -12.37 -4.08
C VAL A 158 17.60 -13.89 -3.93
N VAL A 159 17.80 -14.38 -2.71
CA VAL A 159 17.66 -15.81 -2.39
C VAL A 159 16.21 -16.23 -2.56
N GLN A 160 15.96 -17.27 -3.35
CA GLN A 160 14.62 -17.79 -3.59
C GLN A 160 13.99 -18.28 -2.27
N SER A 161 12.79 -17.77 -1.94
CA SER A 161 12.08 -18.16 -0.72
C SER A 161 11.33 -19.49 -0.93
N THR A 162 11.81 -20.56 -0.30
CA THR A 162 11.16 -21.88 -0.27
C THR A 162 10.14 -21.99 0.87
N PHE A 163 9.26 -23.01 0.84
CA PHE A 163 8.35 -23.29 1.97
C PHE A 163 9.10 -23.48 3.30
N GLN A 164 10.31 -24.06 3.25
CA GLN A 164 11.16 -24.22 4.43
C GLN A 164 11.66 -22.87 4.97
N ILE A 165 12.16 -21.99 4.10
CA ILE A 165 12.61 -20.63 4.49
C ILE A 165 11.46 -19.82 5.07
N ARG A 166 10.26 -19.91 4.48
CA ARG A 166 9.06 -19.25 5.00
C ARG A 166 8.67 -19.78 6.37
N GLY A 167 8.72 -21.10 6.59
CA GLY A 167 8.49 -21.72 7.90
C GLY A 167 9.49 -21.22 8.95
N MET A 168 10.78 -21.16 8.61
CA MET A 168 11.81 -20.62 9.52
C MET A 168 11.58 -19.14 9.85
N HIS A 169 11.20 -18.32 8.86
CA HIS A 169 10.81 -16.92 9.14
C HIS A 169 9.60 -16.80 10.05
N THR A 170 8.62 -17.69 9.92
CA THR A 170 7.46 -17.71 10.82
C THR A 170 7.91 -18.02 12.26
N LEU A 171 8.76 -19.04 12.45
CA LEU A 171 9.26 -19.44 13.77
C LEU A 171 10.07 -18.31 14.44
N ILE A 172 11.00 -17.68 13.72
CA ILE A 172 11.85 -16.60 14.26
C ILE A 172 11.03 -15.34 14.61
N ARG A 173 9.87 -15.16 13.98
CA ARG A 173 8.93 -14.06 14.24
C ARG A 173 7.86 -14.42 15.28
N ASP A 174 7.83 -15.66 15.75
CA ASP A 174 6.94 -16.06 16.83
C ASP A 174 7.39 -15.38 18.12
N ARG A 175 6.46 -14.70 18.79
CA ARG A 175 6.72 -13.98 20.05
C ARG A 175 7.04 -14.91 21.20
N ASP A 176 6.60 -16.17 21.12
CA ASP A 176 6.72 -17.14 22.21
C ASP A 176 7.86 -18.17 21.95
N ILE A 177 8.71 -17.93 20.93
CA ILE A 177 9.86 -18.78 20.62
C ILE A 177 10.89 -18.79 21.75
N THR A 178 11.51 -19.95 21.99
CA THR A 178 12.60 -20.07 22.96
C THR A 178 13.90 -19.47 22.40
N THR A 179 14.78 -18.95 23.26
CA THR A 179 16.10 -18.43 22.84
C THR A 179 16.92 -19.46 22.05
N PRO A 180 17.03 -20.75 22.47
CA PRO A 180 17.74 -21.76 21.70
C PRO A 180 17.16 -21.99 20.30
N ASP A 181 15.82 -22.03 20.18
CA ASP A 181 15.16 -22.23 18.89
C ASP A 181 15.36 -21.01 17.97
N PHE A 182 15.27 -19.79 18.52
CA PHE A 182 15.54 -18.57 17.77
C PHE A 182 16.95 -18.57 17.18
N VAL A 183 17.96 -18.92 17.99
CA VAL A 183 19.36 -19.04 17.54
C VAL A 183 19.47 -20.12 16.45
N PHE A 184 18.90 -21.30 16.68
CA PHE A 184 18.95 -22.40 15.73
C PHE A 184 18.37 -22.05 14.35
N TYR A 185 17.19 -21.44 14.30
CA TYR A 185 16.56 -21.07 13.03
C TYR A 185 17.24 -19.86 12.38
N SER A 186 17.76 -18.92 13.17
CA SER A 186 18.55 -17.79 12.67
C SER A 186 19.84 -18.28 12.01
N ASP A 187 20.59 -19.17 12.66
CA ASP A 187 21.82 -19.76 12.11
C ASP A 187 21.56 -20.51 10.80
N ARG A 188 20.43 -21.24 10.71
CA ARG A 188 20.01 -21.88 9.46
C ARG A 188 19.75 -20.89 8.33
N LEU A 189 19.05 -19.78 8.61
CA LEU A 189 18.82 -18.75 7.60
C LEU A 189 20.13 -18.06 7.19
N ILE A 190 21.01 -17.75 8.16
CA ILE A 190 22.33 -17.15 7.89
C ILE A 190 23.15 -18.08 6.99
N ARG A 191 23.20 -19.37 7.31
CA ARG A 191 23.93 -20.36 6.51
C ARG A 191 23.44 -20.42 5.07
N LEU A 192 22.12 -20.41 4.84
CA LEU A 192 21.55 -20.38 3.50
C LEU A 192 21.96 -19.13 2.71
N VAL A 193 21.98 -17.96 3.38
CA VAL A 193 22.42 -16.71 2.76
C VAL A 193 23.92 -16.76 2.43
N VAL A 194 24.75 -17.27 3.34
CA VAL A 194 26.19 -17.40 3.14
C VAL A 194 26.50 -18.40 2.01
N GLU A 195 25.88 -19.58 2.00
CA GLU A 195 26.06 -20.59 0.95
C GLU A 195 25.67 -20.03 -0.43
N HIS A 196 24.54 -19.31 -0.51
CA HIS A 196 24.14 -18.65 -1.76
C HIS A 196 25.14 -17.56 -2.17
N GLY A 197 25.64 -16.76 -1.23
CA GLY A 197 26.65 -15.73 -1.48
C GLY A 197 27.99 -16.29 -1.95
N LEU A 198 28.45 -17.39 -1.36
CA LEU A 198 29.69 -18.07 -1.77
C LEU A 198 29.60 -18.60 -3.20
N GLY A 199 28.41 -19.01 -3.66
CA GLY A 199 28.18 -19.43 -5.05
C GLY A 199 28.40 -18.32 -6.09
N HIS A 200 28.48 -17.05 -5.67
CA HIS A 200 28.75 -15.91 -6.55
C HIS A 200 30.21 -15.44 -6.53
N LEU A 201 31.08 -16.05 -5.71
CA LEU A 201 32.50 -15.73 -5.71
C LEU A 201 33.16 -16.24 -7.00
N PRO A 202 34.11 -15.48 -7.58
CA PRO A 202 34.86 -15.94 -8.74
C PRO A 202 35.69 -17.18 -8.36
N PHE A 203 35.49 -18.28 -9.08
CA PHE A 203 36.31 -19.48 -8.97
C PHE A 203 37.10 -19.71 -10.26
N THR A 204 38.24 -20.40 -10.17
CA THR A 204 39.06 -20.78 -11.32
C THR A 204 39.11 -22.29 -11.37
N GLU A 205 38.49 -22.88 -12.39
CA GLU A 205 38.48 -24.32 -12.56
C GLU A 205 39.90 -24.86 -12.70
N LYS A 206 40.30 -25.74 -11.79
CA LYS A 206 41.64 -26.35 -11.81
C LYS A 206 41.50 -27.83 -12.10
N GLN A 207 42.11 -28.26 -13.19
CA GLN A 207 42.25 -29.67 -13.51
C GLN A 207 43.41 -30.25 -12.72
N ILE A 208 43.13 -31.26 -11.90
CA ILE A 208 44.15 -32.02 -11.19
C ILE A 208 44.16 -33.42 -11.79
N ILE A 209 45.30 -33.79 -12.38
CA ILE A 209 45.54 -35.17 -12.82
C ILE A 209 46.08 -35.92 -11.61
N THR A 210 45.33 -36.91 -11.13
CA THR A 210 45.77 -37.76 -10.03
C THR A 210 46.95 -38.63 -10.49
N PRO A 211 47.77 -39.15 -9.56
CA PRO A 211 48.84 -40.12 -9.89
C PRO A 211 48.34 -41.40 -10.57
N THR A 212 47.03 -41.66 -10.51
CA THR A 212 46.35 -42.77 -11.18
C THR A 212 45.85 -42.42 -12.59
N GLY A 213 46.12 -41.23 -13.10
CA GLY A 213 45.75 -40.78 -14.45
C GLY A 213 44.31 -40.28 -14.59
N ILE A 214 43.60 -40.07 -13.48
CA ILE A 214 42.22 -39.58 -13.50
C ILE A 214 42.24 -38.05 -13.44
N CYS A 215 41.58 -37.40 -14.41
CA CYS A 215 41.39 -35.95 -14.40
C CYS A 215 40.18 -35.60 -13.53
N LEU A 216 40.42 -34.89 -12.43
CA LEU A 216 39.38 -34.36 -11.55
C LEU A 216 39.24 -32.85 -11.79
N TYR A 217 38.00 -32.41 -11.96
CA TYR A 217 37.63 -31.01 -12.10
C TYR A 217 37.19 -30.50 -10.73
N GLY A 218 37.90 -29.50 -10.21
CA GLY A 218 37.55 -28.80 -8.98
C GLY A 218 37.37 -27.31 -9.23
N SER A 219 36.38 -26.73 -8.56
CA SER A 219 36.16 -25.28 -8.43
C SER A 219 37.13 -24.66 -7.42
#